data_AF-A0A938MQH8-F1
#
_entry.id   AF-A0A938MQH8-F1
#
_cell.length_a   1.000
_cell.length_b   1.000
_cell.length_c   1.000
_cell.angle_alpha   90.00
_cell.angle_beta   90.00
_cell.angle_gamma   90.00
#
_symmetry.space_group_name_H-M   'P 1'
#
loop_
_entity.id
_entity.type
_entity.pdbx_description
1 polymer ?
#
loop_
_entity_poly.entity_id
_entity_poly.type
_entity_poly.pdbx_seq_one_letter_code
_entity_poly.pdbx_strand_id
1 'polypeptide(L)' 'MKRRAFLKSSTLATTGLLAAMARTSSATADAADELAVGLIGVGEQGKVLLNATVQLPGVKIVALCDIWER' A
#
# COMPACT_ATOMS: atom_id res chain seq x y z
N MET A 1 -2.16 24.34 34.94
CA MET A 1 -1.58 24.27 33.57
C MET A 1 -2.04 25.46 32.75
N LYS A 2 -1.15 26.18 32.07
CA LYS A 2 -1.50 27.38 31.27
C LYS A 2 -1.84 26.98 29.84
N ARG A 3 -2.96 27.48 29.27
CA ARG A 3 -3.45 27.20 27.90
C ARG A 3 -2.37 27.32 26.82
N ARG A 4 -1.44 28.26 26.98
CA ARG A 4 -0.31 28.50 26.07
C ARG A 4 0.73 27.38 26.07
N ALA A 5 0.93 26.68 27.20
CA ALA A 5 1.84 25.53 27.27
C ALA A 5 1.24 24.30 26.57
N PHE A 6 -0.08 24.12 26.68
CA PHE A 6 -0.80 23.05 25.98
C PHE A 6 -0.75 23.22 24.47
N LEU A 7 -1.05 24.43 23.95
CA LEU A 7 -0.98 24.72 22.52
C LEU A 7 0.41 24.46 21.92
N LYS A 8 1.49 24.82 22.63
CA LYS A 8 2.87 24.53 22.18
C LYS A 8 3.19 23.03 22.15
N SER A 9 2.65 22.26 23.10
CA SER A 9 2.83 20.81 23.14
C SER A 9 2.08 20.12 22.00
N SER A 10 0.85 20.55 21.71
CA SER A 10 0.02 19.99 20.63
C SER A 10 0.59 20.24 19.23
N THR A 11 1.24 21.38 18.98
CA THR A 11 1.88 21.69 17.69
C THR A 11 3.14 20.86 17.43
N LEU A 12 3.86 20.45 18.48
CA LEU A 12 5.06 19.63 18.33
C LEU A 12 4.72 18.15 18.06
N ALA A 13 3.65 17.65 18.68
CA ALA A 13 3.18 16.27 18.45
C ALA A 13 2.66 16.08 17.01
N THR A 14 1.98 17.07 16.46
CA THR A 14 1.39 17.01 15.11
C THR A 14 2.43 17.10 14.00
N THR A 15 3.48 17.92 14.16
CA THR A 15 4.58 18.00 13.18
C THR A 15 5.43 16.73 13.14
N GLY A 16 5.68 16.10 14.31
CA GLY A 16 6.38 14.81 14.37
C GLY A 16 5.61 13.67 13.69
N LEU A 17 4.28 13.65 13.82
CA LEU A 17 3.44 12.62 13.21
C LEU A 17 3.37 12.77 11.68
N LEU A 18 3.25 14.00 11.17
CA LEU A 18 3.26 14.28 9.72
C LEU A 18 4.62 13.95 9.10
N ALA A 19 5.73 14.22 9.80
CA ALA A 19 7.07 13.84 9.33
C ALA A 19 7.27 12.31 9.32
N ALA A 20 6.69 11.58 10.27
CA ALA A 20 6.74 10.11 10.28
C ALA A 20 5.92 9.50 9.12
N MET A 21 4.76 10.08 8.79
CA MET A 21 3.94 9.64 7.65
C MET A 21 4.53 10.04 6.29
N ALA A 22 5.31 11.12 6.21
CA ALA A 22 6.04 11.46 4.99
C ALA A 22 7.21 10.49 4.70
N ARG A 23 7.71 9.79 5.72
CA ARG A 23 8.82 8.82 5.59
C ARG A 23 8.40 7.41 5.21
N THR A 24 7.10 7.12 5.11
CA THR A 24 6.62 5.98 4.33
C THR A 24 6.61 6.34 2.85
N SER A 25 7.73 6.89 2.37
CA SER A 25 7.98 7.09 0.95
C SER A 25 8.31 5.73 0.38
N SER A 26 7.35 5.21 -0.41
CA SER A 26 7.47 4.17 -1.41
C SER A 26 8.89 3.63 -1.58
N ALA A 27 9.08 2.34 -1.29
CA ALA A 27 10.08 1.58 -2.02
C ALA A 27 9.73 1.76 -3.50
N THR A 28 10.44 2.67 -4.18
CA THR A 28 10.47 2.72 -5.62
C THR A 28 11.09 1.39 -6.00
N ALA A 29 10.26 0.40 -6.34
CA ALA A 29 10.73 -0.71 -7.14
C ALA A 29 11.42 -0.05 -8.32
N ASP A 30 12.75 -0.14 -8.35
CA ASP A 30 13.54 0.38 -9.45
C ASP A 30 12.88 -0.11 -10.74
N ALA A 31 12.78 0.77 -11.74
CA ALA A 31 12.08 0.54 -13.00
C ALA A 31 12.63 -0.66 -13.84
N ALA A 32 13.48 -1.48 -13.26
CA ALA A 32 14.26 -2.53 -13.91
C ALA A 32 13.66 -3.94 -13.78
N ASP A 33 12.81 -4.26 -12.80
CA ASP A 33 12.24 -5.61 -12.68
C ASP A 33 10.72 -5.59 -12.41
N GLU A 34 9.96 -5.78 -13.49
CA GLU A 34 8.53 -6.06 -13.42
C GLU A 34 8.32 -7.50 -12.92
N LEU A 35 7.69 -7.65 -11.75
CA LEU A 35 7.40 -8.93 -11.15
C LEU A 35 6.20 -9.58 -11.84
N ALA A 36 6.45 -10.65 -12.60
CA ALA A 36 5.41 -11.48 -13.19
C ALA A 36 4.80 -12.43 -12.13
N VAL A 37 3.50 -12.30 -11.89
CA VAL A 37 2.77 -13.06 -10.86
C VAL A 37 1.63 -13.87 -11.50
N GLY A 38 1.49 -15.13 -11.08
CA GLY A 38 0.32 -15.95 -11.37
C GLY A 38 -0.61 -16.04 -10.16
N LEU A 39 -1.92 -16.01 -10.38
CA LEU A 39 -2.93 -16.15 -9.32
C LEU A 39 -3.73 -17.45 -9.51
N ILE A 40 -3.80 -18.26 -8.46
CA ILE A 40 -4.59 -19.50 -8.41
C ILE A 40 -5.73 -19.31 -7.41
N GLY A 41 -6.97 -19.51 -7.87
CA GLY A 41 -8.19 -19.22 -7.12
C GLY A 41 -8.59 -17.75 -7.22
N VAL A 42 -9.48 -17.44 -8.15
CA VAL A 42 -10.06 -16.10 -8.42
C VAL A 42 -11.54 -16.03 -8.00
N GLY A 43 -11.90 -16.76 -6.93
CA GLY A 43 -13.15 -16.56 -6.19
C GLY A 43 -13.18 -15.20 -5.47
N GLU A 44 -14.09 -14.99 -4.52
CA GLU A 44 -14.26 -13.65 -3.89
C GLU A 44 -13.00 -13.06 -3.27
N GLN A 45 -12.23 -13.86 -2.53
CA GLN A 45 -10.97 -13.39 -1.95
C GLN A 45 -9.89 -13.16 -3.00
N GLY A 46 -9.87 -14.00 -4.05
CA GLY A 46 -8.96 -13.85 -5.18
C GLY A 46 -9.21 -12.55 -5.95
N LYS A 47 -10.47 -12.14 -6.10
CA LYS A 47 -10.83 -10.83 -6.70
C LYS A 47 -10.36 -9.65 -5.86
N VAL A 48 -10.51 -9.72 -4.53
CA VAL A 48 -9.98 -8.68 -3.63
C VAL A 48 -8.47 -8.57 -3.78
N LEU A 49 -7.77 -9.70 -3.79
CA LEU A 49 -6.32 -9.74 -3.98
C LEU A 49 -5.91 -9.21 -5.36
N LEU A 50 -6.60 -9.61 -6.42
CA LEU A 50 -6.35 -9.14 -7.79
C LEU A 50 -6.49 -7.62 -7.88
N ASN A 51 -7.57 -7.06 -7.34
CA ASN A 51 -7.82 -5.61 -7.34
C ASN A 51 -6.77 -4.84 -6.55
N ALA A 52 -6.28 -5.39 -5.44
CA ALA A 52 -5.20 -4.79 -4.67
C ALA A 52 -3.85 -4.88 -5.42
N THR A 53 -3.59 -6.01 -6.08
CA THR A 53 -2.29 -6.30 -6.70
C THR A 53 -2.07 -5.51 -7.99
N VAL A 54 -3.11 -5.29 -8.80
CA VAL A 54 -3.03 -4.48 -10.04
C VAL A 54 -2.68 -3.02 -9.77
N GLN A 55 -2.92 -2.52 -8.56
CA GLN A 55 -2.56 -1.15 -8.16
C GLN A 55 -1.09 -1.02 -7.73
N LEU A 56 -0.37 -2.14 -7.55
CA LEU A 56 1.02 -2.12 -7.12
C LEU A 56 1.93 -1.79 -8.29
N PRO A 57 2.81 -0.77 -8.17
CA PRO A 57 3.79 -0.49 -9.21
C PRO A 57 4.80 -1.65 -9.32
N GLY A 58 5.17 -2.00 -10.55
CA GLY A 58 6.15 -3.07 -10.81
C GLY A 58 5.59 -4.48 -10.68
N VAL A 59 4.28 -4.69 -10.56
CA VAL A 59 3.67 -6.02 -10.56
C VAL A 59 2.79 -6.21 -11.80
N LYS A 60 2.94 -7.35 -12.48
CA LYS A 60 2.06 -7.77 -13.57
C LYS A 60 1.51 -9.16 -13.32
N ILE A 61 0.18 -9.25 -13.33
CA ILE A 61 -0.51 -10.53 -13.36
C ILE A 61 -0.39 -11.12 -14.78
N VAL A 62 0.28 -12.25 -14.92
CA VAL A 62 0.53 -12.91 -16.22
C VAL A 62 -0.31 -14.17 -16.42
N ALA A 63 -0.88 -14.73 -15.35
CA ALA A 63 -1.67 -15.96 -15.41
C ALA A 63 -2.75 -15.96 -14.32
N LEU A 64 -3.92 -16.53 -14.67
CA LEU A 64 -5.02 -16.81 -13.76
C LEU A 64 -5.40 -18.29 -13.90
N CYS A 65 -5.75 -18.93 -12.80
CA CYS A 65 -6.28 -20.29 -12.78
C CYS A 65 -7.39 -20.38 -11.74
N ASP A 66 -8.54 -20.96 -12.09
CA ASP A 66 -9.62 -21.27 -11.17
C ASP A 66 -10.26 -22.61 -11.59
N ILE A 67 -10.96 -23.26 -10.67
CA ILE A 67 -11.74 -24.46 -10.95
C ILE A 67 -13.01 -24.13 -11.75
N TRP A 68 -13.43 -22.87 -11.75
CA TRP A 68 -14.57 -22.36 -12.50
C TRP A 68 -14.08 -21.54 -13.71
N GLU A 69 -14.65 -21.78 -14.89
CA GLU A 69 -14.30 -21.05 -16.13
C GLU A 69 -14.97 -19.66 -16.27
N ARG A 70 -15.78 -19.22 -15.31
CA ARG A 70 -16.59 -18.00 -15.45
C ARG A 70 -15.81 -16.71 -15.29
#